data_AF-A0A919A3V1-F1
#
_entry.id   AF-A0A919A3V1-F1
#
_cell.length_a   1.000
_cell.length_b   1.000
_cell.length_c   1.000
_cell.angle_alpha   90.00
_cell.angle_beta   90.00
_cell.angle_gamma   90.00
#
_symmetry.space_group_name_H-M   'P 1'
#
loop_
_entity.id
_entity.type
_entity.pdbx_description
1 polymer ?
#
loop_
_entity_poly.entity_id
_entity_poly.type
_entity_poly.pdbx_seq_one_letter_code
_entity_poly.pdbx_strand_id
1 'polypeptide(L)'
;MGSEEGRFASRSQDGHTCPSCGRPVATAVKRRKVLGAYVPVWGPAPCHNPACDARATEEPEEVRVRRARRSRRRGAHQKGRPPTAGPAPADTKSVTDVQPDPGA
;
A
#
# COMPACT_ATOMS: atom_id res chain seq x y z
N MET A 1 17.00 19.49 26.85
CA MET A 1 15.62 19.20 26.39
C MET A 1 15.79 18.17 25.28
N GLY A 2 15.81 16.86 25.54
CA GLY A 2 14.65 16.02 25.90
C GLY A 2 13.68 16.00 24.72
N SER A 3 13.34 14.91 24.04
CA SER A 3 13.55 13.47 24.17
C SER A 3 13.18 12.85 22.80
N GLU A 4 13.33 11.53 22.65
CA GLU A 4 12.41 10.68 21.86
C GLU A 4 12.35 10.76 20.32
N GLU A 5 13.49 10.82 19.62
CA GLU A 5 13.53 10.27 18.26
C GLU A 5 13.54 8.74 18.31
N GLY A 6 12.34 8.23 18.55
CA GLY A 6 11.84 6.97 17.99
C GLY A 6 12.81 5.82 18.06
N ARG A 7 12.99 5.27 19.27
CA ARG A 7 13.29 3.84 19.41
C ARG A 7 12.13 3.07 18.74
N PHE A 8 12.19 2.91 17.42
CA PHE A 8 11.65 1.74 16.73
C PHE A 8 12.51 0.53 17.14
N ALA A 9 12.55 0.27 18.44
CA ALA A 9 13.07 -0.94 19.00
C ALA A 9 12.08 -2.03 18.58
N SER A 10 12.22 -2.54 17.35
CA SER A 10 11.66 -3.84 16.96
C SER A 10 12.42 -4.93 17.70
N ARG A 11 12.36 -4.89 19.04
CA ARG A 11 12.90 -5.90 19.93
C ARG A 11 11.87 -7.01 20.08
N SER A 12 11.62 -7.70 18.98
CA SER A 12 10.91 -8.99 18.95
C SER A 12 11.41 -9.78 17.74
N GLN A 13 12.69 -10.13 17.74
CA GLN A 13 13.21 -11.22 16.89
C GLN A 13 13.12 -12.55 17.65
N ASP A 14 12.00 -12.77 18.35
CA ASP A 14 11.65 -14.11 18.82
C ASP A 14 11.38 -14.92 17.55
N GLY A 15 12.40 -15.67 17.11
CA GLY A 15 12.43 -16.34 15.82
C GLY A 15 11.12 -17.09 15.58
N HIS A 16 10.43 -16.73 14.50
CA HIS A 16 9.19 -17.40 14.15
C HIS A 16 9.48 -18.86 13.83
N THR A 17 8.68 -19.78 14.38
CA THR A 17 8.76 -21.21 14.08
C THR A 17 7.51 -21.67 13.34
N CYS A 18 7.68 -22.65 12.45
CA CYS A 18 6.55 -23.29 11.81
C CYS A 18 5.80 -24.15 12.84
N PRO A 19 4.47 -23.96 13.05
CA PRO A 19 3.72 -24.75 14.04
C PRO A 19 3.64 -26.24 13.69
N SER A 20 3.87 -26.63 12.43
CA SER A 20 3.77 -28.03 11.99
C SER A 20 5.09 -28.79 12.07
N CYS A 21 6.23 -28.16 11.78
CA CYS A 21 7.54 -28.84 11.79
C CYS A 21 8.54 -28.28 12.81
N GLY A 22 8.17 -27.25 13.57
CA GLY A 22 9.02 -26.62 14.59
C GLY A 22 10.24 -25.89 14.06
N ARG A 23 10.48 -25.89 12.75
CA ARG A 23 11.66 -25.26 12.13
C ARG A 23 11.58 -23.73 12.20
N PRO A 24 12.72 -23.04 12.36
CA PRO A 24 12.76 -21.59 12.26
C PRO A 24 12.36 -21.18 10.84
N VAL A 25 11.46 -20.22 10.73
CA VAL A 25 11.03 -19.58 9.50
C VAL A 25 11.40 -18.11 9.52
N ALA A 26 11.59 -17.53 8.35
CA ALA A 26 11.83 -16.10 8.23
C ALA A 26 10.61 -15.31 8.75
N THR A 27 10.82 -14.03 9.04
CA THR A 27 9.72 -13.10 9.29
C THR A 27 9.24 -12.51 7.98
N ALA A 28 7.95 -12.65 7.68
CA ALA A 28 7.32 -12.02 6.53
C ALA A 28 6.57 -10.75 6.93
N VAL A 29 6.60 -9.75 6.04
CA VAL A 29 5.79 -8.52 6.16
C VAL A 29 4.59 -8.62 5.24
N LYS A 30 3.39 -8.59 5.81
CA LYS A 30 2.14 -8.47 5.05
C LYS A 30 1.53 -7.10 5.27
N ARG A 31 1.11 -6.43 4.21
CA ARG A 31 0.37 -5.16 4.33
C ARG A 31 -1.13 -5.43 4.36
N ARG A 32 -1.81 -4.98 5.42
CA ARG A 32 -3.29 -5.01 5.52
C ARG A 32 -3.82 -3.60 5.37
N LYS A 33 -4.88 -3.44 4.56
CA LYS A 33 -5.58 -2.16 4.45
C LYS A 33 -6.55 -2.01 5.61
N VAL A 34 -6.42 -0.95 6.39
CA VAL A 34 -7.26 -0.63 7.55
C VAL A 34 -7.60 0.86 7.48
N LEU A 35 -8.89 1.21 7.43
CA LEU A 35 -9.38 2.60 7.41
C LEU A 35 -8.67 3.52 6.38
N GLY A 36 -8.35 2.99 5.21
CA GLY A 36 -7.67 3.75 4.15
C GLY A 36 -6.14 3.74 4.19
N ALA A 37 -5.52 3.33 5.30
CA ALA A 37 -4.08 3.18 5.44
C ALA A 37 -3.60 1.74 5.19
N TYR A 38 -2.33 1.56 4.83
CA TYR A 38 -1.67 0.26 4.74
C TYR A 38 -0.78 0.02 5.94
N VAL A 39 -1.21 -0.90 6.81
CA VAL A 39 -0.50 -1.24 8.05
C VAL A 39 0.38 -2.48 7.79
N PRO A 40 1.69 -2.46 8.13
CA PRO A 40 2.53 -3.64 8.10
C PRO A 40 2.18 -4.58 9.26
N VAL A 41 2.04 -5.86 8.95
CA VAL A 41 1.83 -6.94 9.90
C VAL A 41 3.02 -7.90 9.76
N TRP A 42 3.75 -8.09 10.84
CA TRP A 42 4.87 -9.01 10.94
C TRP A 42 4.35 -10.38 11.42
N GLY A 43 4.81 -11.45 10.78
CA GLY A 43 4.43 -12.80 11.18
C GLY A 43 5.34 -13.86 10.57
N PRO A 44 5.07 -15.14 10.86
CA PRO A 44 5.84 -16.25 10.30
C PRO A 44 5.73 -16.25 8.77
N ALA A 45 6.86 -16.36 8.10
CA ALA A 45 6.89 -16.64 6.68
C ALA A 45 6.31 -18.04 6.41
N PRO A 46 5.74 -18.27 5.22
CA PRO A 46 5.30 -19.60 4.80
C PRO A 46 6.44 -20.63 4.88
N CYS A 47 6.12 -21.87 5.25
CA CYS A 47 7.13 -22.92 5.35
C CYS A 47 7.56 -23.39 3.96
N HIS A 48 8.85 -23.39 3.65
CA HIS A 48 9.38 -23.89 2.37
C HIS A 48 9.96 -25.31 2.47
N ASN A 49 9.87 -25.96 3.64
CA ASN A 49 10.40 -27.31 3.84
C ASN A 49 9.60 -28.33 2.98
N PRO A 50 10.25 -29.08 2.07
CA PRO A 50 9.57 -30.08 1.24
C PRO A 50 8.94 -31.22 2.04
N ALA A 51 9.45 -31.52 3.24
CA ALA A 51 8.94 -32.58 4.12
C ALA A 51 7.89 -32.11 5.14
N CYS A 52 7.42 -30.85 5.05
CA CYS A 52 6.43 -30.31 5.97
C CYS A 52 5.03 -30.36 5.36
N ASP A 53 4.04 -30.84 6.12
CA ASP A 53 2.65 -30.86 5.66
C ASP A 53 2.07 -29.45 5.43
N ALA A 54 2.56 -28.46 6.20
CA ALA A 54 2.22 -27.05 6.03
C ALA A 54 3.12 -26.33 5.02
N ARG A 55 3.80 -27.05 4.13
CA ARG A 55 4.60 -26.43 3.07
C ARG A 55 3.72 -25.49 2.26
N ALA A 56 4.20 -24.27 2.06
CA ALA A 56 3.63 -23.32 1.15
C ALA A 56 3.60 -23.95 -0.24
N THR A 57 2.43 -24.39 -0.66
CA THR A 57 2.22 -24.86 -2.03
C THR A 57 2.51 -23.68 -2.93
N GLU A 58 3.57 -23.81 -3.72
CA GLU A 58 3.86 -22.83 -4.73
C GLU A 58 2.67 -22.79 -5.68
N GLU A 59 1.92 -21.68 -5.64
CA GLU A 59 0.84 -21.43 -6.60
C GLU A 59 1.34 -21.82 -7.99
N PRO A 60 0.57 -22.62 -8.76
CA PRO A 60 1.00 -23.07 -10.07
C PRO A 60 1.50 -21.88 -10.88
N GLU A 61 2.62 -22.04 -11.59
CA GLU A 61 3.23 -20.94 -12.35
C GLU A 61 2.21 -20.25 -13.26
N GLU A 62 1.30 -21.03 -13.85
CA GLU A 62 0.19 -20.52 -14.65
C GLU A 62 -0.71 -19.55 -13.87
N VAL A 63 -1.06 -19.84 -12.61
CA VAL A 63 -1.85 -18.95 -11.75
C VAL A 63 -1.06 -17.66 -11.46
N ARG A 64 0.25 -17.78 -11.19
CA ARG A 64 1.14 -16.63 -10.98
C ARG A 64 1.21 -15.74 -12.22
N VAL A 65 1.40 -16.32 -13.40
CA VAL A 65 1.45 -15.61 -14.70
C VAL A 65 0.10 -14.98 -15.02
N ARG A 66 -1.01 -15.69 -14.86
CA ARG A 66 -2.37 -15.15 -15.06
C ARG A 66 -2.63 -13.96 -14.14
N ARG A 67 -2.24 -14.04 -12.87
CA ARG A 67 -2.37 -12.95 -11.89
C ARG A 67 -1.49 -11.76 -12.24
N ALA A 68 -0.24 -12.00 -12.67
CA ALA A 68 0.66 -10.95 -13.15
C ALA A 68 0.14 -10.25 -14.42
N ARG A 69 -0.43 -11.01 -15.36
CA ARG A 69 -1.09 -10.43 -16.55
C ARG A 69 -2.30 -9.57 -16.15
N ARG A 70 -3.14 -10.04 -15.22
CA ARG A 70 -4.28 -9.27 -14.69
C ARG A 70 -3.82 -7.98 -13.99
N SER A 71 -2.76 -8.03 -13.19
CA SER A 71 -2.25 -6.84 -12.50
C SER A 71 -1.71 -5.80 -13.50
N ARG A 72 -0.94 -6.23 -14.51
CA ARG A 72 -0.47 -5.35 -15.61
C ARG A 72 -1.63 -4.67 -16.34
N ARG A 73 -2.66 -5.43 -16.73
CA ARG A 73 -3.86 -4.88 -17.40
C ARG A 73 -4.57 -3.83 -16.53
N ARG A 74 -4.77 -4.11 -15.24
CA ARG A 74 -5.37 -3.14 -14.30
C ARG A 74 -4.50 -1.90 -14.13
N GLY A 75 -3.18 -2.04 -14.10
CA GLY A 75 -2.25 -0.91 -14.05
C GLY A 75 -2.35 -0.01 -15.29
N ALA A 76 -2.44 -0.60 -16.49
CA ALA A 76 -2.63 0.14 -17.72
C ALA A 76 -3.96 0.92 -17.74
N HIS A 77 -5.06 0.30 -17.27
CA HIS A 77 -6.37 0.95 -17.23
C HIS A 77 -6.43 2.14 -16.27
N GLN A 78 -5.69 2.09 -15.17
CA GLN A 78 -5.58 3.24 -14.25
C GLN A 78 -4.78 4.40 -14.86
N LYS A 79 -3.75 4.12 -15.67
CA LYS A 79 -2.93 5.15 -16.31
C LYS A 79 -3.63 5.82 -17.52
N GLY A 80 -4.55 5.12 -18.17
CA GLY A 80 -5.26 5.60 -19.36
C GLY A 80 -6.67 6.16 -19.07
N ARG A 81 -7.15 6.15 -17.82
CA ARG A 81 -8.43 6.78 -17.49
C ARG A 81 -8.23 8.29 -17.51
N PRO A 82 -8.81 9.04 -18.48
CA PRO A 82 -8.75 10.49 -18.42
C PRO A 82 -9.38 10.95 -17.11
N PRO A 83 -8.86 11.99 -16.44
CA PRO A 83 -9.59 12.60 -15.34
C PRO A 83 -10.97 12.94 -15.88
N THR A 84 -12.02 12.44 -15.23
CA THR A 84 -13.38 12.88 -15.54
C THR A 84 -13.37 14.39 -15.39
N ALA A 85 -13.56 15.12 -16.48
CA ALA A 85 -13.63 16.57 -16.47
C ALA A 85 -14.65 16.96 -15.39
N GLY A 86 -14.17 17.59 -14.32
CA GLY A 86 -15.07 18.23 -13.37
C GLY A 86 -15.94 19.26 -14.10
N PRO A 87 -17.11 19.61 -13.57
CA PRO A 87 -17.87 20.72 -14.14
C PRO A 87 -16.97 21.95 -14.21
N ALA A 88 -16.92 22.58 -15.39
CA ALA A 88 -16.05 23.71 -15.68
C ALA A 88 -16.20 24.80 -14.60
N PRO A 89 -15.09 25.44 -14.14
CA PRO A 89 -15.21 26.58 -13.25
C PRO A 89 -15.96 27.68 -13.99
N ALA A 90 -17.06 28.16 -13.40
CA ALA A 90 -17.81 29.29 -13.94
C ALA A 90 -16.90 30.52 -14.03
N ASP A 91 -16.84 31.13 -15.20
CA ASP A 91 -16.16 32.40 -15.47
C ASP A 91 -16.73 33.50 -14.57
N THR A 92 -16.09 33.77 -13.43
CA THR A 92 -16.34 35.00 -12.66
C THR A 92 -15.64 36.15 -13.38
N LYS A 93 -16.32 36.70 -14.38
CA LYS A 93 -15.87 37.88 -15.13
C LYS A 93 -15.90 39.10 -14.21
N SER A 94 -14.73 39.72 -14.08
CA SER A 94 -14.45 41.13 -13.78
C SER A 94 -15.64 41.99 -13.34
N VAL A 95 -15.71 42.30 -12.03
CA VAL A 95 -16.33 43.56 -11.61
C VAL A 95 -15.27 44.65 -11.72
N THR A 96 -15.61 45.64 -12.52
CA THR A 96 -14.79 46.71 -13.06
C THR A 96 -14.30 47.68 -11.98
N ASP A 97 -13.08 48.18 -12.22
CA ASP A 97 -12.55 49.50 -11.87
C ASP A 97 -13.60 50.49 -11.33
N VAL A 98 -13.50 50.84 -10.04
CA VAL A 98 -14.08 52.07 -9.49
C VAL A 98 -12.94 53.07 -9.38
N GLN A 99 -12.84 53.96 -10.35
CA GLN A 99 -12.08 55.20 -10.16
C GLN A 99 -12.67 56.01 -9.00
N PRO A 100 -11.85 56.51 -8.06
CA PRO A 100 -12.27 57.58 -7.18
C PRO A 100 -12.09 58.92 -7.88
N ASP A 101 -13.18 59.63 -8.16
CA ASP A 101 -13.14 61.07 -8.48
C ASP A 101 -13.27 61.89 -7.18
N PRO A 102 -12.58 63.05 -7.07
CA PRO A 102 -12.33 63.78 -5.84
C PRO A 102 -13.32 64.93 -5.61
N GLY A 103 -13.69 65.18 -4.36
CA GLY A 103 -14.26 66.47 -3.97
C GLY A 103 -15.40 66.40 -2.96
N ALA A 104 -15.07 66.73 -1.71
CA ALA A 104 -15.93 67.44 -0.76
C ALA A 104 -15.03 68.23 0.20
#